data_AF-A0A194RTI6-F1
#
_entry.id   AF-A0A194RTI6-F1
#
_cell.length_a   1.000
_cell.length_b   1.000
_cell.length_c   1.000
_cell.angle_alpha   90.00
_cell.angle_beta   90.00
_cell.angle_gamma   90.00
#
_symmetry.space_group_name_H-M   'P 1'
#
loop_
_entity.id
_entity.type
_entity.pdbx_description
1 polymer ?
#
loop_
_entity_poly.entity_id
_entity_poly.type
_entity_poly.pdbx_seq_one_letter_code
_entity_poly.pdbx_strand_id
1 'polypeptide(L)'
;MSNGEYTYIQFFWRCSDSKITLELTVYLITRVTHNQEIKRSMPPPGGPPPYGGYPPPPAPGAFTYMPTPVMMPMYPPPAQAYPPTYVTNHIYQPPQQPPEPVTVIDNSGPVIDWVPSTPMTASSLADRAVVGGREGWDSSPLWVIRSHHSGDCVPGKLAVQHRSAYIPHAGQEVPVHNFEVLCAPAHAVRWVPANNGQVPPGAIAAGNTHKGEPLYVGRVTHMRSLTPGKIHPSHGCCYISFSGGEVSYKRCHDTFCYSKYVNDE
;
A
#
# COMPACT_ATOMS: atom_id res chain seq x y z
N MET A 1 -21.64 -25.80 -34.42
CA MET A 1 -21.87 -25.01 -33.18
C MET A 1 -22.46 -23.69 -33.63
N SER A 2 -23.65 -23.33 -33.15
CA SER A 2 -24.49 -22.23 -33.64
C SER A 2 -23.89 -20.85 -33.34
N ASN A 3 -23.72 -20.02 -34.38
CA ASN A 3 -23.38 -18.61 -34.23
C ASN A 3 -24.65 -17.84 -33.83
N GLY A 4 -24.76 -17.49 -32.54
CA GLY A 4 -25.82 -16.62 -32.05
C GLY A 4 -25.39 -15.15 -32.15
N GLU A 5 -26.06 -14.37 -33.00
CA GLU A 5 -26.05 -12.92 -32.90
C GLU A 5 -26.96 -12.51 -31.73
N TYR A 6 -26.43 -11.75 -30.77
CA TYR A 6 -27.20 -11.23 -29.65
C TYR A 6 -27.36 -9.71 -29.83
N THR A 7 -28.60 -9.25 -30.01
CA THR A 7 -28.94 -7.82 -29.95
C THR A 7 -29.10 -7.41 -28.49
N TYR A 8 -28.35 -6.41 -28.03
CA TYR A 8 -28.40 -5.95 -26.64
C TYR A 8 -29.13 -4.59 -26.56
N ILE A 9 -30.13 -4.51 -25.68
CA ILE A 9 -30.87 -3.28 -25.36
C ILE A 9 -30.35 -2.79 -24.00
N GLN A 10 -29.67 -1.65 -23.96
CA GLN A 10 -29.26 -0.99 -22.71
C GLN A 10 -30.23 0.13 -22.33
N PHE A 11 -30.66 0.13 -21.07
CA PHE A 11 -31.39 1.26 -20.46
C PHE A 11 -30.40 2.09 -19.64
N PHE A 12 -30.33 3.40 -19.90
CA PHE A 12 -29.54 4.34 -19.10
C PHE A 12 -30.48 5.21 -18.26
N TRP A 13 -30.09 5.45 -17.01
CA TRP A 13 -30.69 6.46 -16.16
C TRP A 13 -29.79 7.69 -16.19
N ARG A 14 -30.30 8.83 -16.65
CA ARG A 14 -29.58 10.10 -16.60
C ARG A 14 -30.21 10.96 -15.51
N CYS A 15 -29.40 11.37 -14.52
CA CYS A 15 -29.84 12.32 -13.50
C CYS A 15 -29.36 13.71 -13.90
N SER A 16 -30.30 14.64 -14.09
CA SER A 16 -30.02 16.07 -14.25
C SER A 16 -31.09 16.84 -13.48
N ASP A 17 -30.64 17.72 -12.59
CA ASP A 17 -31.38 18.70 -11.81
C ASP A 17 -32.89 18.44 -11.66
N SER A 18 -33.21 17.45 -10.83
CA SER A 18 -34.53 17.14 -10.26
C SER A 18 -35.51 16.28 -11.08
N LYS A 19 -35.13 15.72 -12.24
CA LYS A 19 -35.96 14.71 -12.93
C LYS A 19 -35.15 13.56 -13.54
N ILE A 20 -35.77 12.37 -13.53
CA ILE A 20 -35.22 11.12 -14.08
C ILE A 20 -35.89 10.84 -15.43
N THR A 21 -35.11 10.73 -16.50
CA THR A 21 -35.60 10.39 -17.85
C THR A 21 -34.88 9.16 -18.40
N LEU A 22 -35.64 8.29 -19.09
CA LEU A 22 -35.15 7.06 -19.74
C LEU A 22 -34.94 7.31 -21.24
N GLU A 23 -33.74 7.03 -21.76
CA GLU A 23 -33.49 6.97 -23.21
C GLU A 23 -32.91 5.60 -23.60
N LEU A 24 -33.27 5.15 -24.82
CA LEU A 24 -32.98 3.82 -25.34
C LEU A 24 -31.98 3.91 -26.52
N THR A 25 -30.82 3.27 -26.39
CA THR A 25 -29.83 3.18 -27.48
C THR A 25 -29.44 1.72 -27.70
N VAL A 26 -29.49 1.25 -28.96
CA VAL A 26 -29.21 -0.14 -29.35
C VAL A 26 -27.84 -0.22 -30.02
N TYR A 27 -26.97 -1.14 -29.56
CA TYR A 27 -25.66 -1.40 -30.16
C TYR A 27 -25.59 -2.83 -30.72
N LEU A 28 -25.04 -2.98 -31.93
CA LEU A 28 -24.66 -4.26 -32.53
C LEU A 28 -23.15 -4.46 -32.39
N ILE A 29 -22.70 -5.59 -31.84
CA ILE A 29 -21.27 -5.92 -31.66
C ILE A 29 -20.98 -7.30 -32.26
N THR A 30 -20.06 -7.36 -33.22
CA THR A 30 -19.48 -8.61 -33.76
C THR A 30 -18.15 -8.93 -33.07
N ARG A 31 -17.94 -10.18 -32.65
CA ARG A 31 -16.68 -10.64 -32.03
C ARG A 31 -15.64 -10.96 -33.11
N VAL A 32 -14.41 -10.48 -32.93
CA VAL A 32 -13.22 -10.96 -33.65
C VAL A 32 -12.40 -11.84 -32.68
N THR A 33 -12.18 -13.09 -33.04
CA THR A 33 -11.26 -14.00 -32.34
C THR A 33 -9.84 -13.81 -32.87
N HIS A 34 -8.88 -13.50 -32.01
CA HIS A 34 -7.46 -13.40 -32.37
C HIS A 34 -6.71 -14.66 -31.91
N ASN A 35 -6.09 -15.38 -32.86
CA ASN A 35 -5.19 -16.51 -32.61
C ASN A 35 -3.79 -15.99 -32.22
N GLN A 36 -3.23 -16.47 -31.10
CA GLN A 36 -1.84 -16.21 -30.74
C GLN A 36 -0.90 -17.24 -31.39
N GLU A 37 0.09 -16.77 -32.15
CA GLU A 37 1.24 -17.57 -32.60
C GLU A 37 2.37 -17.55 -31.56
N ILE A 38 2.91 -18.74 -31.28
CA ILE A 38 4.05 -19.00 -30.38
C ILE A 38 5.34 -18.64 -31.12
N LYS A 39 6.05 -17.57 -30.70
CA LYS A 39 7.43 -17.32 -31.13
C LYS A 39 8.44 -17.89 -30.14
N ARG A 40 9.24 -18.83 -30.64
CA ARG A 40 10.36 -19.50 -29.96
C ARG A 40 11.50 -18.51 -29.65
N SER A 41 12.07 -18.64 -28.46
CA SER A 41 13.19 -17.86 -27.92
C SER A 41 14.53 -18.13 -28.65
N MET A 42 15.33 -17.08 -28.84
CA MET A 42 16.75 -17.17 -29.24
C MET A 42 17.66 -17.26 -27.99
N PRO A 43 18.83 -17.92 -28.06
CA PRO A 43 19.80 -17.95 -26.96
C PRO A 43 20.64 -16.67 -26.87
N PRO A 44 21.24 -16.35 -25.69
CA PRO A 44 21.98 -15.11 -25.48
C PRO A 44 23.40 -15.13 -26.09
N PRO A 45 23.98 -13.96 -26.44
CA PRO A 45 25.37 -13.85 -26.91
C PRO A 45 26.40 -13.89 -25.77
N GLY A 46 27.60 -14.37 -26.11
CA GLY A 46 28.68 -14.77 -25.21
C GLY A 46 29.27 -13.70 -24.29
N GLY A 47 29.82 -14.16 -23.17
CA GLY A 47 30.46 -13.34 -22.14
C GLY A 47 31.87 -12.85 -22.52
N PRO A 48 32.37 -11.79 -21.85
CA PRO A 48 33.69 -11.22 -22.09
C PRO A 48 34.85 -12.07 -21.48
N PRO A 49 36.11 -11.89 -21.96
CA PRO A 49 37.25 -12.78 -21.69
C PRO A 49 37.86 -12.63 -20.27
N PRO A 50 38.70 -13.59 -19.83
CA PRO A 50 39.16 -13.66 -18.44
C PRO A 50 40.25 -12.64 -18.14
N TYR A 51 40.08 -11.89 -17.05
CA TYR A 51 41.12 -11.01 -16.50
C TYR A 51 42.20 -11.83 -15.80
N GLY A 52 43.45 -11.61 -16.22
CA GLY A 52 44.66 -12.19 -15.66
C GLY A 52 44.92 -11.75 -14.22
N GLY A 53 45.59 -12.64 -13.48
CA GLY A 53 45.83 -12.51 -12.05
C GLY A 53 46.86 -11.47 -11.65
N TYR A 54 46.71 -11.02 -10.40
CA TYR A 54 47.79 -10.50 -9.58
C TYR A 54 47.75 -11.21 -8.22
N PRO A 55 48.89 -11.71 -7.71
CA PRO A 55 48.96 -12.38 -6.41
C PRO A 55 48.95 -11.36 -5.24
N PRO A 56 48.47 -11.76 -4.04
CA PRO A 56 48.44 -10.91 -2.86
C PRO A 56 49.85 -10.74 -2.23
N PRO A 57 50.13 -9.59 -1.59
CA PRO A 57 51.37 -9.40 -0.83
C PRO A 57 51.35 -10.19 0.50
N PRO A 58 52.52 -10.67 0.98
CA PRO A 58 52.62 -11.44 2.22
C PRO A 58 52.55 -10.56 3.48
N ALA A 59 52.00 -11.15 4.53
CA ALA A 59 51.90 -10.57 5.86
C ALA A 59 53.28 -10.47 6.55
N PRO A 60 53.56 -9.37 7.28
CA PRO A 60 54.57 -9.36 8.31
C PRO A 60 53.96 -9.79 9.65
N GLY A 61 54.34 -10.97 10.11
CA GLY A 61 54.34 -11.29 11.53
C GLY A 61 55.63 -10.77 12.18
N ALA A 62 55.52 -10.16 13.35
CA ALA A 62 56.43 -10.28 14.47
C ALA A 62 55.95 -9.37 15.61
N PHE A 63 55.52 -10.00 16.70
CA PHE A 63 55.29 -9.34 17.98
C PHE A 63 56.64 -9.04 18.64
N THR A 64 56.80 -7.83 19.16
CA THR A 64 57.62 -7.58 20.37
C THR A 64 56.98 -6.44 21.16
N TYR A 65 56.25 -6.82 22.20
CA TYR A 65 55.70 -5.95 23.23
C TYR A 65 56.85 -5.55 24.17
N MET A 66 57.17 -4.27 24.27
CA MET A 66 58.07 -3.73 25.30
C MET A 66 57.20 -3.30 26.50
N PRO A 67 57.43 -3.81 27.72
CA PRO A 67 56.67 -3.38 28.88
C PRO A 67 57.20 -2.04 29.38
N THR A 68 56.38 -0.99 29.31
CA THR A 68 56.60 0.25 30.07
C THR A 68 56.07 0.06 31.49
N PRO A 69 56.85 0.39 32.54
CA PRO A 69 56.36 0.30 33.91
C PRO A 69 55.27 1.35 34.15
N VAL A 70 54.11 0.86 34.56
CA VAL A 70 52.97 1.66 35.05
C VAL A 70 53.39 2.32 36.36
N MET A 71 53.50 3.65 36.37
CA MET A 71 53.63 4.44 37.59
C MET A 71 52.29 4.36 38.35
N MET A 72 52.31 3.72 39.52
CA MET A 72 51.17 3.66 40.44
C MET A 72 50.87 5.06 40.97
N PRO A 73 49.59 5.50 41.05
CA PRO A 73 49.25 6.75 41.71
C PRO A 73 49.57 6.68 43.21
N MET A 74 50.37 7.64 43.66
CA MET A 74 50.68 7.89 45.07
C MET A 74 49.40 8.30 45.80
N TYR A 75 48.95 7.49 46.76
CA TYR A 75 47.84 7.86 47.65
C TYR A 75 48.28 9.01 48.57
N PRO A 76 47.47 10.07 48.73
CA PRO A 76 47.62 11.01 49.85
C PRO A 76 47.20 10.35 51.18
N PRO A 77 47.73 10.82 52.33
CA PRO A 77 47.47 10.24 53.64
C PRO A 77 45.99 10.37 54.05
N PRO A 78 45.48 9.51 54.96
CA PRO A 78 44.09 9.53 55.36
C PRO A 78 43.73 10.85 56.07
N ALA A 79 42.66 11.48 55.61
CA ALA A 79 42.08 12.65 56.25
C ALA A 79 41.60 12.29 57.67
N GLN A 80 41.93 13.15 58.64
CA GLN A 80 41.43 13.04 60.01
C GLN A 80 39.91 13.18 60.03
N ALA A 81 39.23 12.28 60.75
CA ALA A 81 37.79 12.31 60.95
C ALA A 81 37.41 13.50 61.85
N TYR A 82 36.87 14.56 61.26
CA TYR A 82 36.10 15.55 62.01
C TYR A 82 34.70 14.97 62.30
N PRO A 83 34.11 15.19 63.49
CA PRO A 83 32.73 14.79 63.72
C PRO A 83 31.79 15.62 62.84
N PRO A 84 30.74 15.04 62.25
CA PRO A 84 29.78 15.82 61.50
C PRO A 84 28.98 16.71 62.45
N THR A 85 29.01 18.03 62.21
CA THR A 85 27.96 18.93 62.67
C THR A 85 26.68 18.61 61.90
N TYR A 86 25.67 18.08 62.59
CA TYR A 86 24.35 17.91 61.99
C TYR A 86 23.74 19.28 61.71
N VAL A 87 23.81 19.73 60.46
CA VAL A 87 22.95 20.79 59.94
C VAL A 87 21.66 20.13 59.49
N THR A 88 20.59 20.32 60.26
CA THR A 88 19.24 19.87 59.87
C THR A 88 18.72 20.75 58.74
N ASN A 89 18.96 20.36 57.49
CA ASN A 89 18.25 20.94 56.36
C ASN A 89 16.83 20.35 56.37
N HIS A 90 15.87 21.05 56.98
CA HIS A 90 14.46 20.78 56.77
C HIS A 90 14.09 21.17 55.33
N ILE A 91 14.29 20.23 54.42
CA ILE A 91 13.77 20.32 53.05
C ILE A 91 12.25 20.21 53.16
N TYR A 92 11.55 21.34 53.02
CA TYR A 92 10.12 21.32 52.74
C TYR A 92 9.92 20.69 51.36
N GLN A 93 9.49 19.43 51.32
CA GLN A 93 8.88 18.87 50.12
C GLN A 93 7.52 19.55 49.94
N PRO A 94 7.27 20.26 48.82
CA PRO A 94 5.91 20.69 48.51
C PRO A 94 5.03 19.43 48.37
N PRO A 95 3.74 19.49 48.77
CA PRO A 95 2.85 18.35 48.70
C PRO A 95 2.85 17.81 47.26
N GLN A 96 3.20 16.52 47.13
CA GLN A 96 3.16 15.82 45.86
C GLN A 96 1.73 15.93 45.31
N GLN A 97 1.58 16.60 44.17
CA GLN A 97 0.33 16.52 43.42
C GLN A 97 0.07 15.03 43.15
N PRO A 98 -1.16 14.53 43.35
CA PRO A 98 -1.48 13.15 42.99
C PRO A 98 -1.06 12.96 41.53
N PRO A 99 -0.41 11.83 41.19
CA PRO A 99 -0.01 11.58 39.81
C PRO A 99 -1.25 11.73 38.95
N GLU A 100 -1.18 12.61 37.95
CA GLU A 100 -2.27 12.73 36.98
C GLU A 100 -2.63 11.34 36.48
N PRO A 101 -3.93 11.05 36.26
CA PRO A 101 -4.32 9.76 35.74
C PRO A 101 -3.49 9.50 34.49
N VAL A 102 -2.71 8.41 34.50
CA VAL A 102 -1.98 7.95 33.34
C VAL A 102 -3.03 7.69 32.28
N THR A 103 -3.23 8.65 31.38
CA THR A 103 -3.98 8.40 30.18
C THR A 103 -3.15 7.38 29.44
N VAL A 104 -3.61 6.13 29.43
CA VAL A 104 -3.18 5.16 28.43
C VAL A 104 -3.61 5.81 27.11
N ILE A 105 -2.72 6.58 26.52
CA ILE A 105 -2.82 6.92 25.12
C ILE A 105 -2.70 5.54 24.48
N ASP A 106 -3.84 4.98 24.05
CA ASP A 106 -3.82 3.77 23.24
C ASP A 106 -3.01 4.13 22.00
N ASN A 107 -1.72 3.81 22.08
CA ASN A 107 -0.76 4.02 21.03
C ASN A 107 -0.94 2.87 20.04
N SER A 108 -2.19 2.60 19.64
CA SER A 108 -2.52 1.76 18.53
C SER A 108 -1.89 2.43 17.31
N GLY A 109 -0.67 1.99 16.98
CA GLY A 109 -0.06 2.19 15.68
C GLY A 109 -1.06 1.82 14.58
N PRO A 110 -0.74 2.16 13.31
CA PRO A 110 -1.74 2.22 12.25
C PRO A 110 -2.56 0.93 12.22
N VAL A 111 -3.87 1.08 12.37
CA VAL A 111 -4.87 0.01 12.36
C VAL A 111 -4.92 -0.71 10.98
N ILE A 112 -4.01 -0.35 10.08
CA ILE A 112 -3.97 -0.72 8.67
C ILE A 112 -2.60 -1.33 8.37
N ASP A 113 -2.62 -2.57 7.94
CA ASP A 113 -1.44 -3.34 7.58
C ASP A 113 -1.44 -3.70 6.09
N TRP A 114 -0.26 -3.62 5.49
CA TRP A 114 0.00 -4.13 4.15
C TRP A 114 0.77 -5.43 4.28
N VAL A 115 0.15 -6.55 3.91
CA VAL A 115 0.74 -7.87 4.14
C VAL A 115 1.16 -8.50 2.83
N PRO A 116 2.47 -8.80 2.65
CA PRO A 116 2.96 -9.48 1.47
C PRO A 116 2.22 -10.78 1.20
N SER A 117 1.86 -11.01 -0.06
CA SER A 117 1.10 -12.17 -0.48
C SER A 117 1.23 -12.43 -1.98
N THR A 118 0.73 -13.60 -2.37
CA THR A 118 0.56 -14.03 -3.75
C THR A 118 -0.90 -14.45 -3.96
N PRO A 119 -1.35 -14.67 -5.20
CA PRO A 119 -2.70 -15.18 -5.45
C PRO A 119 -3.01 -16.52 -4.76
N MET A 120 -1.97 -17.29 -4.39
CA MET A 120 -2.15 -18.57 -3.72
C MET A 120 -2.24 -18.43 -2.19
N THR A 121 -1.51 -17.48 -1.59
CA THR A 121 -1.43 -17.32 -0.13
C THR A 121 -2.46 -16.35 0.43
N ALA A 122 -2.98 -15.44 -0.40
CA ALA A 122 -3.87 -14.36 0.03
C ALA A 122 -5.14 -14.86 0.74
N SER A 123 -5.66 -16.03 0.36
CA SER A 123 -6.86 -16.61 0.98
C SER A 123 -6.77 -16.78 2.50
N SER A 124 -5.56 -16.89 3.06
CA SER A 124 -5.35 -16.95 4.52
C SER A 124 -5.66 -15.64 5.25
N LEU A 125 -5.85 -14.53 4.52
CA LEU A 125 -6.12 -13.20 5.06
C LEU A 125 -7.60 -12.81 5.01
N ALA A 126 -8.50 -13.75 4.68
CA ALA A 126 -9.91 -13.45 4.39
C ALA A 126 -10.68 -12.86 5.58
N ASP A 127 -10.22 -13.10 6.80
CA ASP A 127 -10.77 -12.58 8.04
C ASP A 127 -10.48 -11.09 8.27
N ARG A 128 -9.42 -10.55 7.64
CA ARG A 128 -8.93 -9.18 7.89
C ARG A 128 -8.72 -8.33 6.63
N ALA A 129 -8.79 -8.93 5.45
CA ALA A 129 -8.59 -8.23 4.18
C ALA A 129 -9.72 -7.24 3.89
N VAL A 130 -9.35 -6.06 3.38
CA VAL A 130 -10.31 -5.03 2.99
C VAL A 130 -10.95 -5.38 1.65
N VAL A 131 -12.26 -5.60 1.67
CA VAL A 131 -13.08 -5.76 0.46
C VAL A 131 -13.29 -4.40 -0.18
N GLY A 132 -12.63 -4.15 -1.31
CA GLY A 132 -12.74 -2.94 -2.11
C GLY A 132 -13.98 -2.91 -3.00
N GLY A 133 -14.58 -4.06 -3.25
CA GLY A 133 -15.85 -4.18 -3.94
C GLY A 133 -16.12 -5.61 -4.39
N ARG A 134 -16.78 -5.75 -5.54
CA ARG A 134 -17.23 -7.05 -6.06
C ARG A 134 -17.17 -7.08 -7.59
N GLU A 135 -16.89 -8.25 -8.14
CA GLU A 135 -16.97 -8.49 -9.57
C GLU A 135 -18.41 -8.35 -10.09
N GLY A 136 -18.54 -7.92 -11.35
CA GLY A 136 -19.86 -7.60 -11.92
C GLY A 136 -20.67 -8.82 -12.39
N TRP A 137 -20.02 -9.96 -12.61
CA TRP A 137 -20.62 -11.13 -13.26
C TRP A 137 -20.89 -12.30 -12.31
N ASP A 138 -20.07 -12.49 -11.27
CA ASP A 138 -20.27 -13.52 -10.23
C ASP A 138 -20.41 -12.95 -8.81
N SER A 139 -20.32 -11.63 -8.64
CA SER A 139 -20.35 -10.94 -7.34
C SER A 139 -19.23 -11.37 -6.38
N SER A 140 -18.17 -12.01 -6.87
CA SER A 140 -17.02 -12.42 -6.05
C SER A 140 -16.30 -11.21 -5.47
N PRO A 141 -15.75 -11.30 -4.25
CA PRO A 141 -15.12 -10.16 -3.58
C PRO A 141 -13.82 -9.75 -4.28
N LEU A 142 -13.68 -8.44 -4.47
CA LEU A 142 -12.43 -7.81 -4.91
C LEU A 142 -11.72 -7.22 -3.70
N TRP A 143 -10.51 -7.66 -3.43
CA TRP A 143 -9.68 -7.12 -2.36
C TRP A 143 -8.77 -6.01 -2.85
N VAL A 144 -8.48 -5.07 -1.95
CA VAL A 144 -7.52 -4.00 -2.23
C VAL A 144 -6.11 -4.56 -2.05
N ILE A 145 -5.28 -4.33 -3.07
CA ILE A 145 -3.85 -4.66 -3.03
C ILE A 145 -3.01 -3.47 -3.46
N ARG A 146 -1.71 -3.55 -3.23
CA ARG A 146 -0.71 -2.71 -3.92
C ARG A 146 0.45 -3.55 -4.41
N SER A 147 1.09 -3.12 -5.49
CA SER A 147 2.25 -3.80 -6.06
C SER A 147 3.26 -2.80 -6.59
N HIS A 148 4.54 -3.14 -6.50
CA HIS A 148 5.60 -2.41 -7.16
C HIS A 148 5.62 -2.76 -8.66
N HIS A 149 5.63 -1.74 -9.51
CA HIS A 149 5.74 -1.90 -10.96
C HIS A 149 6.38 -0.65 -11.59
N SER A 150 7.42 -0.84 -12.39
CA SER A 150 8.10 0.24 -13.13
C SER A 150 8.56 1.43 -12.25
N GLY A 151 8.97 1.16 -11.01
CA GLY A 151 9.41 2.18 -10.05
C GLY A 151 8.28 2.85 -9.25
N ASP A 152 7.03 2.58 -9.58
CA ASP A 152 5.85 3.03 -8.84
C ASP A 152 5.41 1.94 -7.85
N CYS A 153 4.80 2.32 -6.74
CA CYS A 153 3.98 1.45 -5.91
C CYS A 153 2.51 1.78 -6.18
N VAL A 154 1.76 0.83 -6.76
CA VAL A 154 0.46 1.10 -7.37
C VAL A 154 -0.64 0.27 -6.70
N PRO A 155 -1.71 0.91 -6.19
CA PRO A 155 -2.86 0.18 -5.68
C PRO A 155 -3.72 -0.39 -6.82
N GLY A 156 -4.35 -1.54 -6.55
CA GLY A 156 -5.14 -2.29 -7.52
C GLY A 156 -6.11 -3.28 -6.87
N LYS A 157 -6.45 -4.33 -7.61
CA LYS A 157 -7.47 -5.31 -7.22
C LYS A 157 -6.91 -6.73 -7.21
N LEU A 158 -7.38 -7.54 -6.27
CA LEU A 158 -7.25 -9.00 -6.29
C LEU A 158 -8.63 -9.63 -6.39
N ALA A 159 -8.88 -10.35 -7.48
CA ALA A 159 -10.02 -11.25 -7.61
C ALA A 159 -9.67 -12.57 -6.91
N VAL A 160 -10.01 -12.68 -5.63
CA VAL A 160 -9.56 -13.79 -4.77
C VAL A 160 -10.06 -15.13 -5.29
N GLN A 161 -11.32 -15.19 -5.72
CA GLN A 161 -11.93 -16.39 -6.28
C GLN A 161 -11.23 -16.85 -7.56
N HIS A 162 -10.79 -15.90 -8.40
CA HIS A 162 -10.11 -16.15 -9.67
C HIS A 162 -8.59 -16.23 -9.56
N ARG A 163 -8.04 -16.03 -8.35
CA ARG A 163 -6.60 -15.99 -8.06
C ARG A 163 -5.82 -15.13 -9.06
N SER A 164 -6.40 -13.99 -9.42
CA SER A 164 -5.85 -13.08 -10.43
C SER A 164 -5.82 -11.67 -9.86
N ALA A 165 -4.65 -11.04 -9.93
CA ALA A 165 -4.41 -9.73 -9.35
C ALA A 165 -3.92 -8.77 -10.44
N TYR A 166 -4.38 -7.53 -10.36
CA TYR A 166 -4.15 -6.53 -11.39
C TYR A 166 -3.94 -5.15 -10.79
N ILE A 167 -3.05 -4.38 -11.42
CA ILE A 167 -2.86 -2.96 -11.16
C ILE A 167 -3.10 -2.16 -12.46
N PRO A 168 -3.67 -0.95 -12.37
CA PRO A 168 -3.78 -0.06 -13.51
C PRO A 168 -2.46 0.70 -13.69
N HIS A 169 -1.79 0.58 -14.84
CA HIS A 169 -0.54 1.30 -15.12
C HIS A 169 -0.35 1.59 -16.61
N ALA A 170 0.00 2.84 -16.93
CA ALA A 170 0.35 3.29 -18.28
C ALA A 170 -0.64 2.86 -19.39
N GLY A 171 -1.94 2.96 -19.14
CA GLY A 171 -2.99 2.58 -20.10
C GLY A 171 -3.38 1.09 -20.09
N GLN A 172 -2.71 0.25 -19.28
CA GLN A 172 -2.88 -1.20 -19.28
C GLN A 172 -3.39 -1.75 -17.94
N GLU A 173 -4.10 -2.87 -18.00
CA GLU A 173 -4.33 -3.74 -16.84
C GLU A 173 -3.15 -4.70 -16.70
N VAL A 174 -2.25 -4.41 -15.77
CA VAL A 174 -1.02 -5.18 -15.59
C VAL A 174 -1.26 -6.32 -14.58
N PRO A 175 -1.06 -7.60 -14.97
CA PRO A 175 -1.16 -8.71 -14.04
C PRO A 175 0.04 -8.73 -13.07
N VAL A 176 -0.23 -8.98 -11.79
CA VAL A 176 0.80 -9.03 -10.73
C VAL A 176 0.68 -10.32 -9.92
N HIS A 177 1.82 -10.85 -9.45
CA HIS A 177 1.88 -12.12 -8.71
C HIS A 177 2.43 -11.96 -7.29
N ASN A 178 3.24 -10.93 -7.06
CA ASN A 178 3.74 -10.56 -5.74
C ASN A 178 3.19 -9.18 -5.43
N PHE A 179 2.42 -9.08 -4.36
CA PHE A 179 1.74 -7.84 -3.96
C PHE A 179 1.55 -7.84 -2.45
N GLU A 180 1.04 -6.74 -1.92
CA GLU A 180 0.61 -6.66 -0.53
C GLU A 180 -0.91 -6.50 -0.49
N VAL A 181 -1.56 -7.26 0.39
CA VAL A 181 -3.01 -7.15 0.65
C VAL A 181 -3.24 -6.14 1.76
N LEU A 182 -4.18 -5.24 1.54
CA LEU A 182 -4.62 -4.29 2.54
C LEU A 182 -5.48 -4.98 3.60
N CYS A 183 -5.06 -4.92 4.85
CA CYS A 183 -5.77 -5.48 5.99
C CYS A 183 -6.10 -4.38 6.99
N ALA A 184 -7.36 -4.30 7.40
CA ALA A 184 -7.82 -3.32 8.38
C ALA A 184 -9.13 -3.77 9.04
N PRO A 185 -9.30 -3.57 10.36
CA PRO A 185 -10.59 -3.64 11.03
C PRO A 185 -11.64 -2.75 10.35
N ALA A 186 -12.82 -3.31 10.12
CA ALA A 186 -13.90 -2.62 9.41
C ALA A 186 -14.35 -1.29 10.05
N HIS A 187 -14.20 -1.14 11.37
CA HIS A 187 -14.57 0.10 12.07
C HIS A 187 -13.55 1.24 11.88
N ALA A 188 -12.32 0.93 11.48
CA ALA A 188 -11.24 1.89 11.40
C ALA A 188 -11.17 2.63 10.05
N VAL A 189 -11.86 2.10 9.05
CA VAL A 189 -11.79 2.56 7.65
C VAL A 189 -13.18 2.72 7.04
N ARG A 190 -13.30 3.64 6.08
CA ARG A 190 -14.53 3.85 5.32
C ARG A 190 -14.24 4.41 3.93
N TRP A 191 -15.27 4.34 3.09
CA TRP A 191 -15.26 4.88 1.73
C TRP A 191 -16.00 6.21 1.71
N VAL A 192 -15.36 7.25 1.20
CA VAL A 192 -15.90 8.62 1.15
C VAL A 192 -16.09 9.02 -0.32
N PRO A 193 -17.29 9.44 -0.74
CA PRO A 193 -17.52 9.92 -2.09
C PRO A 193 -16.59 11.09 -2.45
N ALA A 194 -15.98 11.03 -3.62
CA ALA A 194 -15.04 12.03 -4.11
C ALA A 194 -15.15 12.21 -5.64
N ASN A 195 -14.62 13.33 -6.12
CA ASN A 195 -14.63 13.71 -7.53
C ASN A 195 -13.32 14.38 -7.91
N ASN A 196 -12.99 14.33 -9.20
CA ASN A 196 -11.84 14.96 -9.85
C ASN A 196 -10.50 14.70 -9.15
N GLY A 197 -10.29 13.46 -8.67
CA GLY A 197 -9.09 13.06 -7.93
C GLY A 197 -8.92 13.75 -6.57
N GLN A 198 -9.99 14.35 -6.02
CA GLN A 198 -9.96 14.93 -4.69
C GLN A 198 -9.62 13.89 -3.64
N VAL A 199 -8.82 14.32 -2.67
CA VAL A 199 -8.34 13.51 -1.55
C VAL A 199 -8.96 14.11 -0.28
N PRO A 200 -10.03 13.51 0.27
CA PRO A 200 -10.65 13.98 1.50
C PRO A 200 -9.69 13.92 2.70
N PRO A 201 -9.96 14.68 3.78
CA PRO A 201 -9.26 14.50 5.04
C PRO A 201 -9.31 13.04 5.50
N GLY A 202 -8.15 12.52 5.93
CA GLY A 202 -8.03 11.13 6.38
C GLY A 202 -7.89 10.08 5.27
N ALA A 203 -7.77 10.47 4.00
CA ALA A 203 -7.45 9.55 2.92
C ALA A 203 -6.12 8.82 3.18
N ILE A 204 -6.10 7.51 2.91
CA ILE A 204 -4.95 6.66 3.19
C ILE A 204 -4.09 6.54 1.93
N ALA A 205 -2.85 7.02 2.02
CA ALA A 205 -1.85 6.82 0.98
C ALA A 205 -1.52 5.32 0.87
N ALA A 206 -1.63 4.78 -0.34
CA ALA A 206 -1.51 3.34 -0.61
C ALA A 206 -0.41 3.01 -1.62
N GLY A 207 0.32 4.02 -2.07
CA GLY A 207 1.40 3.89 -3.02
C GLY A 207 1.99 5.24 -3.37
N ASN A 208 2.92 5.23 -4.31
CA ASN A 208 3.60 6.43 -4.78
C ASN A 208 4.09 6.21 -6.21
N THR A 209 4.16 7.28 -6.97
CA THR A 209 4.88 7.28 -8.26
C THR A 209 6.39 7.27 -8.02
N HIS A 210 7.17 6.96 -9.05
CA HIS A 210 8.63 7.05 -9.06
C HIS A 210 9.14 8.46 -8.77
N LYS A 211 8.30 9.50 -8.94
CA LYS A 211 8.60 10.89 -8.57
C LYS A 211 8.25 11.22 -7.10
N GLY A 212 7.72 10.25 -6.36
CA GLY A 212 7.29 10.42 -4.97
C GLY A 212 5.89 11.00 -4.80
N GLU A 213 5.10 11.18 -5.86
CA GLU A 213 3.70 11.63 -5.72
C GLU A 213 2.87 10.52 -5.06
N PRO A 214 2.14 10.79 -3.96
CA PRO A 214 1.32 9.78 -3.31
C PRO A 214 0.13 9.37 -4.18
N LEU A 215 -0.14 8.07 -4.19
CA LEU A 215 -1.34 7.47 -4.78
C LEU A 215 -2.27 6.98 -3.66
N TYR A 216 -3.57 7.10 -3.88
CA TYR A 216 -4.59 6.71 -2.91
C TYR A 216 -5.45 5.57 -3.47
N VAL A 217 -6.13 4.84 -2.60
CA VAL A 217 -7.11 3.83 -3.04
C VAL A 217 -8.41 4.53 -3.36
N GLY A 218 -8.89 4.31 -4.57
CA GLY A 218 -10.26 4.64 -4.97
C GLY A 218 -11.03 3.39 -5.35
N ARG A 219 -12.36 3.49 -5.39
CA ARG A 219 -13.19 2.48 -6.05
C ARG A 219 -14.26 3.13 -6.92
N VAL A 220 -14.64 2.45 -7.98
CA VAL A 220 -15.59 2.95 -8.98
C VAL A 220 -16.57 1.85 -9.36
N THR A 221 -17.82 2.22 -9.62
CA THR A 221 -18.78 1.33 -10.25
C THR A 221 -18.61 1.35 -11.77
N HIS A 222 -18.20 0.23 -12.36
CA HIS A 222 -18.07 0.04 -13.80
C HIS A 222 -18.66 -1.31 -14.23
N MET A 223 -19.56 -1.32 -15.22
CA MET A 223 -20.15 -2.56 -15.76
C MET A 223 -20.68 -3.52 -14.68
N ARG A 224 -21.43 -2.99 -13.71
CA ARG A 224 -21.97 -3.72 -12.52
C ARG A 224 -20.92 -4.22 -11.52
N SER A 225 -19.63 -4.05 -11.81
CA SER A 225 -18.53 -4.29 -10.88
C SER A 225 -18.28 -3.05 -10.03
N LEU A 226 -18.00 -3.23 -8.73
CA LEU A 226 -17.44 -2.20 -7.88
C LEU A 226 -15.95 -2.51 -7.76
N THR A 227 -15.12 -1.76 -8.48
CA THR A 227 -13.72 -2.11 -8.68
C THR A 227 -12.80 -1.14 -7.94
N PRO A 228 -11.91 -1.61 -7.06
CA PRO A 228 -10.87 -0.78 -6.47
C PRO A 228 -9.73 -0.52 -7.48
N GLY A 229 -9.06 0.62 -7.33
CA GLY A 229 -7.97 1.07 -8.18
C GLY A 229 -7.20 2.22 -7.54
N LYS A 230 -6.53 3.02 -8.37
CA LYS A 230 -5.65 4.12 -7.92
C LYS A 230 -6.29 5.48 -8.17
N ILE A 231 -6.24 6.36 -7.19
CA ILE A 231 -6.49 7.79 -7.37
C ILE A 231 -5.13 8.46 -7.58
N HIS A 232 -5.05 9.26 -8.64
CA HIS A 232 -3.88 10.05 -8.97
C HIS A 232 -4.25 11.54 -8.89
N PRO A 233 -3.91 12.22 -7.78
CA PRO A 233 -4.38 13.58 -7.52
C PRO A 233 -3.98 14.57 -8.62
N SER A 234 -2.74 14.54 -9.10
CA SER A 234 -2.28 15.44 -10.17
C SER A 234 -2.96 15.20 -11.51
N HIS A 235 -3.45 13.99 -11.78
CA HIS A 235 -4.24 13.67 -12.97
C HIS A 235 -5.74 13.98 -12.79
N GLY A 236 -6.18 14.25 -11.56
CA GLY A 236 -7.57 14.54 -11.22
C GLY A 236 -8.53 13.39 -11.52
N CYS A 237 -8.09 12.14 -11.37
CA CYS A 237 -8.96 10.97 -11.64
C CYS A 237 -8.58 9.72 -10.84
N CYS A 238 -9.54 8.79 -10.77
CA CYS A 238 -9.36 7.42 -10.33
C CYS A 238 -9.21 6.51 -11.56
N TYR A 239 -8.20 5.64 -11.57
CA TYR A 239 -7.99 4.62 -12.59
C TYR A 239 -8.32 3.25 -12.03
N ILE A 240 -9.03 2.44 -12.82
CA ILE A 240 -9.33 1.04 -12.51
C ILE A 240 -8.80 0.12 -13.61
N SER A 241 -8.45 -1.09 -13.22
CA SER A 241 -8.11 -2.18 -14.13
C SER A 241 -9.39 -2.85 -14.63
N PHE A 242 -9.61 -2.90 -15.94
CA PHE A 242 -10.76 -3.60 -16.52
C PHE A 242 -10.52 -4.06 -17.96
N SER A 243 -10.80 -5.34 -18.22
CA SER A 243 -10.81 -5.94 -19.56
C SER A 243 -9.51 -5.72 -20.36
N GLY A 244 -8.35 -5.81 -19.69
CA GLY A 244 -7.03 -5.61 -20.29
C GLY A 244 -6.54 -4.17 -20.31
N GLY A 245 -7.40 -3.19 -19.99
CA GLY A 245 -7.06 -1.76 -20.04
C GLY A 245 -7.11 -1.06 -18.69
N GLU A 246 -6.49 0.12 -18.66
CA GLU A 246 -6.67 1.10 -17.58
C GLU A 246 -7.80 2.08 -17.96
N VAL A 247 -8.84 2.15 -17.14
CA VAL A 247 -10.00 3.03 -17.38
C VAL A 247 -10.00 4.18 -16.37
N SER A 248 -10.09 5.42 -16.86
CA SER A 248 -10.05 6.63 -16.03
C SER A 248 -11.45 7.16 -15.69
N TYR A 249 -11.61 7.62 -14.44
CA TYR A 249 -12.84 8.18 -13.89
C TYR A 249 -12.56 9.50 -13.20
N LYS A 250 -13.08 10.59 -13.75
CA LYS A 250 -13.03 11.90 -13.12
C LYS A 250 -14.15 12.10 -12.10
N ARG A 251 -15.33 11.51 -12.30
CA ARG A 251 -16.48 11.70 -11.40
C ARG A 251 -16.96 10.38 -10.80
N CYS A 252 -17.60 10.47 -9.64
CA CYS A 252 -18.29 9.38 -8.94
C CYS A 252 -17.36 8.22 -8.56
N HIS A 253 -16.29 8.51 -7.83
CA HIS A 253 -15.46 7.50 -7.16
C HIS A 253 -15.58 7.65 -5.65
N ASP A 254 -15.28 6.59 -4.91
CA ASP A 254 -15.07 6.70 -3.46
C ASP A 254 -13.58 6.62 -3.15
N THR A 255 -13.11 7.44 -2.21
CA THR A 255 -11.75 7.42 -1.68
C THR A 255 -11.71 6.65 -0.36
N PHE A 256 -10.68 5.84 -0.17
CA PHE A 256 -10.49 5.07 1.06
C PHE A 256 -9.85 5.93 2.16
N CYS A 257 -10.54 6.07 3.30
CA CYS A 257 -10.16 6.97 4.38
C CYS A 257 -10.21 6.27 5.75
N TYR A 258 -9.45 6.80 6.72
CA TYR A 258 -9.62 6.48 8.14
C TYR A 258 -10.95 7.01 8.65
N SER A 259 -11.74 6.18 9.33
CA SER A 259 -13.06 6.55 9.85
C SER A 259 -13.01 7.74 10.81
N LYS A 260 -11.99 7.82 11.67
CA LYS A 260 -11.86 8.87 12.70
C LYS A 260 -11.70 10.30 12.17
N TYR A 261 -11.40 10.47 10.88
CA TYR A 261 -11.21 11.79 10.25
C TYR A 261 -12.36 12.17 9.32
N VAL A 262 -13.38 11.32 9.22
CA VAL A 262 -14.58 11.61 8.45
C VAL A 262 -15.69 11.86 9.44
N ASN A 263 -16.15 13.11 9.52
CA ASN A 263 -17.28 13.45 10.37
C ASN A 263 -18.53 12.75 9.85
N ASP A 264 -19.33 12.18 10.75
CA ASP A 264 -20.71 11.80 10.46
C ASP A 264 -21.54 13.09 10.51
N GLU A 265 -21.86 13.64 9.33
CA GLU A 265 -22.88 14.70 9.20
C GLU A 265 -24.29 14.16 9.41
#